data_AF-A0A316AUW8-F1
#
_entry.id   AF-A0A316AUW8-F1
#
_cell.length_a   1.000
_cell.length_b   1.000
_cell.length_c   1.000
_cell.angle_alpha   90.00
_cell.angle_beta   90.00
_cell.angle_gamma   90.00
#
_symmetry.space_group_name_H-M   'P 1'
#
loop_
_entity.id
_entity.type
_entity.pdbx_description
1 polymer ?
#
loop_
_entity_poly.entity_id
_entity_poly.type
_entity_poly.pdbx_seq_one_letter_code
_entity_poly.pdbx_strand_id
1 'polypeptide(L)'
;MGIKNEKKCYSDFFVYLFESGCLEKQLSLICREGARNHGLLNVSKEDFFNMSVPVPSLNEQKRIAEFLLANEKELSLLKQQLALYKKQKQGLMQKLLTGEWRVK
;
A
#
# COMPACT_ATOMS: atom_id res chain seq x y z
N MET A 1 -2.71 -17.77 -2.21
CA MET A 1 -4.10 -18.08 -1.83
C MET A 1 -5.00 -17.39 -2.84
N GLY A 2 -5.28 -18.07 -3.96
CA GLY A 2 -5.98 -17.47 -5.11
C GLY A 2 -7.48 -17.46 -4.89
N ILE A 3 -8.10 -16.29 -4.94
CA ILE A 3 -9.55 -16.17 -4.97
C ILE A 3 -10.01 -16.71 -6.32
N LYS A 4 -10.47 -17.97 -6.33
CA LYS A 4 -10.98 -18.69 -7.52
C LYS A 4 -12.39 -18.22 -7.92
N ASN A 5 -12.59 -16.92 -8.15
CA ASN A 5 -13.78 -16.43 -8.85
C ASN A 5 -13.60 -15.00 -9.35
N GLU A 6 -12.98 -14.84 -10.52
CA GLU A 6 -12.77 -13.55 -11.21
C GLU A 6 -14.08 -12.78 -11.51
N LYS A 7 -15.26 -13.40 -11.29
CA LYS A 7 -16.57 -12.79 -11.55
C LYS A 7 -17.28 -12.19 -10.34
N LYS A 8 -16.73 -12.25 -9.11
CA LYS A 8 -17.45 -11.80 -7.90
C LYS A 8 -16.82 -10.63 -7.14
N CYS A 9 -15.53 -10.37 -7.30
CA CYS A 9 -14.84 -9.33 -6.54
C CYS A 9 -13.63 -8.78 -7.30
N TYR A 10 -13.27 -7.53 -7.03
CA TYR A 10 -12.06 -6.91 -7.57
C TYR A 10 -10.92 -6.99 -6.54
N SER A 11 -9.86 -7.75 -6.82
CA SER A 11 -8.84 -8.08 -5.82
C SER A 11 -8.12 -6.85 -5.26
N ASP A 12 -7.76 -5.88 -6.11
CA ASP A 12 -7.00 -4.69 -5.68
C ASP A 12 -7.81 -3.81 -4.72
N PHE A 13 -9.15 -3.83 -4.82
CA PHE A 13 -10.00 -3.16 -3.85
C PHE A 13 -9.80 -3.72 -2.43
N PHE A 14 -9.67 -5.05 -2.28
CA PHE A 14 -9.44 -5.67 -0.97
C PHE A 14 -8.05 -5.37 -0.43
N VAL A 15 -7.04 -5.20 -1.30
CA VAL A 15 -5.71 -4.75 -0.88
C VAL A 15 -5.84 -3.38 -0.20
N TYR A 16 -6.44 -2.40 -0.88
CA TYR A 16 -6.63 -1.07 -0.31
C TYR A 16 -7.55 -1.05 0.91
N LEU A 17 -8.58 -1.89 0.93
CA LEU A 17 -9.49 -2.01 2.07
C LEU A 17 -8.77 -2.53 3.33
N PHE A 18 -7.86 -3.50 3.17
CA PHE A 18 -7.06 -3.98 4.30
C PHE A 18 -6.00 -2.97 4.72
N GLU A 19 -5.35 -2.31 3.76
CA GLU A 19 -4.38 -1.23 4.03
C GLU A 19 -5.02 0.00 4.68
N SER A 20 -6.32 0.22 4.48
CA SER A 20 -7.05 1.30 5.15
C SER A 20 -7.21 1.09 6.67
N GLY A 21 -6.80 -0.05 7.21
CA GLY A 21 -6.91 -0.38 8.63
C GLY A 21 -8.34 -0.66 9.10
N CYS A 22 -9.30 -0.93 8.19
CA CYS A 22 -10.71 -1.09 8.56
C CYS A 22 -10.96 -2.25 9.53
N LEU A 23 -10.07 -3.25 9.53
CA LEU A 23 -10.14 -4.42 10.40
C LEU A 23 -9.43 -4.24 11.74
N GLU A 24 -8.60 -3.21 11.93
CA GLU A 24 -7.74 -3.08 13.12
C GLU A 24 -8.53 -3.12 14.43
N LYS A 25 -9.64 -2.39 14.50
CA LYS A 25 -10.52 -2.36 15.68
C LYS A 25 -11.18 -3.71 15.95
N GLN A 26 -11.56 -4.45 14.91
CA GLN A 26 -12.20 -5.75 15.07
C GLN A 26 -11.17 -6.81 15.44
N LEU A 27 -9.99 -6.76 14.81
CA LEU A 27 -8.84 -7.61 15.14
C LEU A 27 -8.43 -7.43 16.60
N SER A 28 -8.28 -6.20 17.10
CA SER A 28 -7.89 -5.97 18.49
C SER A 28 -8.87 -6.55 19.51
N LEU A 29 -10.16 -6.68 19.15
CA LEU A 29 -11.18 -7.24 20.05
C LEU A 29 -11.16 -8.78 20.08
N ILE A 30 -10.78 -9.44 18.98
CA ILE A 30 -10.79 -10.90 18.85
C ILE A 30 -9.42 -11.53 19.10
N CYS A 31 -8.35 -10.74 19.05
CA CYS A 31 -6.99 -11.17 19.36
C CYS A 31 -6.88 -11.61 20.81
N ARG A 32 -6.70 -12.92 21.03
CA ARG A 32 -6.47 -13.47 22.36
C ARG A 32 -4.99 -13.35 22.72
N GLU A 33 -4.63 -12.38 23.56
CA GLU A 33 -3.31 -12.31 24.18
C GLU A 33 -3.20 -13.41 25.26
N GLY A 34 -2.54 -14.51 24.92
CA GLY A 34 -2.10 -15.50 25.91
C GLY A 34 -0.68 -15.20 26.36
N ALA A 35 -0.38 -15.42 27.64
CA ALA A 35 0.94 -15.16 28.26
C ALA A 35 2.16 -15.86 27.58
N ARG A 36 1.94 -16.72 26.59
CA ARG A 36 2.98 -17.43 25.82
C ARG A 36 3.13 -16.92 24.38
N ASN A 37 2.25 -16.06 23.90
CA ASN A 37 2.18 -15.68 22.50
C ASN A 37 3.12 -14.49 22.27
N HIS A 38 4.39 -14.77 21.98
CA HIS A 38 5.48 -13.81 21.76
C HIS A 38 5.18 -12.81 20.62
N GLY A 39 4.27 -11.85 20.83
CA GLY A 39 3.86 -10.85 19.83
C GLY A 39 3.04 -11.40 18.65
N LEU A 40 2.62 -12.67 18.68
CA LEU A 40 1.79 -13.28 17.65
C LEU A 40 0.31 -13.15 18.02
N LEU A 41 -0.44 -12.44 17.18
CA LEU A 41 -1.89 -12.34 17.28
C LEU A 41 -2.52 -13.70 16.97
N ASN A 42 -3.19 -14.31 17.96
CA ASN A 42 -3.94 -15.54 17.74
C ASN A 42 -5.39 -15.19 17.40
N VAL A 43 -5.74 -15.33 16.12
CA VAL A 43 -7.09 -15.12 15.59
C VAL A 43 -7.55 -16.41 14.94
N SER A 44 -8.68 -16.96 15.38
CA SER A 44 -9.24 -18.16 14.74
C SER A 44 -9.75 -17.82 13.33
N LYS A 45 -9.78 -18.81 12.43
CA LYS A 45 -10.33 -18.60 11.09
C LYS A 45 -11.78 -18.12 11.15
N GLU A 46 -12.57 -18.66 12.07
CA GLU A 46 -13.97 -18.32 12.27
C GLU A 46 -14.12 -16.87 12.73
N ASP A 47 -13.37 -16.45 13.75
CA ASP A 47 -13.37 -15.05 14.22
C ASP A 47 -12.96 -14.10 13.09
N PHE A 48 -11.98 -14.49 12.28
CA PHE A 48 -11.52 -13.67 11.15
C PHE A 48 -12.61 -13.50 10.08
N PHE A 49 -13.27 -14.58 9.66
CA PHE A 49 -14.31 -14.52 8.61
C PHE A 49 -15.63 -13.91 9.10
N ASN A 50 -15.85 -13.85 10.41
CA ASN A 50 -17.01 -13.17 11.01
C ASN A 50 -16.83 -11.65 11.12
N MET A 51 -15.65 -11.12 10.80
CA MET A 51 -15.44 -9.67 10.76
C MET A 51 -16.26 -9.02 9.64
N SER A 52 -16.82 -7.86 9.94
CA SER A 52 -17.61 -7.10 8.99
C SER A 52 -16.75 -6.08 8.25
N VAL A 53 -16.84 -6.05 6.93
CA VAL A 53 -16.17 -5.05 6.09
C VAL A 53 -17.14 -4.50 5.04
N PRO A 54 -17.03 -3.21 4.68
CA PRO A 54 -17.84 -2.64 3.62
C PRO A 54 -17.39 -3.21 2.26
N VAL A 55 -18.26 -3.99 1.63
CA VAL A 55 -18.02 -4.55 0.28
C VAL A 55 -19.07 -3.97 -0.67
N PRO A 56 -18.74 -2.90 -1.43
CA PRO A 56 -19.66 -2.28 -2.37
C PRO A 56 -19.84 -3.12 -3.64
N SER A 57 -20.64 -2.63 -4.59
CA SER A 57 -20.85 -3.32 -5.88
C SER A 57 -19.53 -3.52 -6.65
N LEU A 58 -19.43 -4.56 -7.50
CA LEU A 58 -18.22 -4.82 -8.28
C LEU A 58 -17.78 -3.62 -9.12
N ASN A 59 -18.72 -2.87 -9.68
CA ASN A 59 -18.43 -1.67 -10.46
C ASN A 59 -17.78 -0.58 -9.60
N GLU A 60 -18.28 -0.40 -8.37
CA GLU A 60 -17.73 0.56 -7.42
C GLU A 60 -16.37 0.12 -6.88
N GLN A 61 -16.18 -1.18 -6.59
CA GLN A 61 -14.88 -1.74 -6.22
C GLN A 61 -13.81 -1.42 -7.28
N LYS A 62 -14.14 -1.63 -8.57
CA LYS A 62 -13.25 -1.30 -9.69
C LYS A 62 -12.92 0.19 -9.72
N ARG A 63 -13.94 1.06 -9.68
CA ARG A 63 -13.73 2.52 -9.73
C ARG A 63 -12.83 3.02 -8.60
N ILE A 64 -13.05 2.55 -7.38
CA ILE A 64 -12.23 2.92 -6.22
C ILE A 64 -10.79 2.44 -6.42
N ALA A 65 -10.60 1.17 -6.75
CA ALA A 65 -9.27 0.59 -6.86
C ALA A 65 -8.48 1.14 -8.06
N GLU A 66 -9.11 1.34 -9.21
CA GLU A 66 -8.47 1.96 -10.38
C GLU A 66 -8.04 3.40 -10.10
N PHE A 67 -8.86 4.16 -9.36
CA PHE A 67 -8.50 5.51 -8.91
C PHE A 67 -7.27 5.48 -8.00
N LEU A 68 -7.25 4.61 -6.99
CA LEU A 68 -6.11 4.48 -6.07
C LEU A 68 -4.83 4.01 -6.80
N LEU A 69 -4.94 3.02 -7.67
CA LEU A 69 -3.83 2.52 -8.49
C LEU A 69 -3.23 3.61 -9.39
N ALA A 70 -4.08 4.47 -9.97
CA ALA A 70 -3.59 5.59 -10.79
C ALA A 70 -2.75 6.57 -9.94
N ASN A 71 -3.23 6.91 -8.75
CA ASN A 71 -2.51 7.79 -7.82
C ASN A 71 -1.18 7.17 -7.36
N GLU A 72 -1.14 5.87 -7.07
CA GLU A 72 0.10 5.18 -6.69
C GLU A 72 1.13 5.17 -7.81
N LYS A 73 0.70 4.94 -9.06
CA LYS A 73 1.57 5.03 -10.24
C LYS A 73 2.15 6.42 -10.40
N GLU A 74 1.32 7.45 -10.26
CA GLU A 74 1.76 8.84 -10.32
C GLU A 74 2.78 9.17 -9.21
N LEU A 75 2.48 8.78 -7.97
CA LEU A 75 3.38 8.98 -6.83
C LEU A 75 4.73 8.26 -7.04
N SER A 76 4.71 7.04 -7.57
CA SER A 76 5.92 6.28 -7.89
C SER A 76 6.77 7.00 -8.94
N LEU A 77 6.15 7.50 -10.01
CA LEU A 77 6.83 8.26 -11.05
C LEU A 77 7.47 9.55 -10.49
N LEU A 78 6.74 10.29 -9.66
CA LEU A 78 7.24 11.50 -9.01
C LEU A 78 8.43 11.20 -8.08
N LYS A 79 8.38 10.10 -7.31
CA LYS A 79 9.51 9.66 -6.48
C LYS A 79 10.75 9.32 -7.32
N GLN A 80 10.57 8.66 -8.46
CA GLN A 80 11.65 8.35 -9.39
C GLN A 80 12.26 9.63 -9.99
N GLN A 81 11.43 10.56 -10.46
CA GLN A 81 11.89 11.86 -10.98
C GLN A 81 12.66 12.64 -9.91
N LEU A 82 12.17 12.67 -8.68
CA LEU A 82 12.88 13.32 -7.57
C LEU A 82 14.25 12.69 -7.32
N ALA A 83 14.36 11.35 -7.38
CA ALA A 83 15.64 10.66 -7.23
C ALA A 83 16.61 11.02 -8.36
N LEU A 84 16.13 11.09 -9.61
CA LEU A 84 16.93 11.51 -10.76
C LEU A 84 17.41 12.96 -10.63
N TYR A 85 16.54 13.90 -10.25
CA TYR A 85 16.93 15.30 -10.03
C TYR A 85 17.94 15.46 -8.90
N LYS A 86 17.80 14.70 -7.80
CA LYS A 86 18.80 14.69 -6.72
C LYS A 86 20.16 14.22 -7.22
N LYS A 87 20.19 13.14 -8.00
CA LYS A 87 21.43 12.62 -8.61
C LYS A 87 22.05 13.60 -9.60
N GLN A 88 21.22 14.22 -10.45
CA GLN A 88 21.67 15.24 -11.40
C GLN A 88 22.26 16.45 -10.68
N LYS A 89 21.56 16.96 -9.65
CA LYS A 89 22.05 18.07 -8.82
C LYS A 89 23.41 17.74 -8.20
N GLN A 90 23.57 16.55 -7.63
CA GLN A 90 24.85 16.12 -7.06
C GLN A 90 25.97 16.07 -8.11
N GLY A 91 25.71 15.47 -9.27
CA GLY A 91 26.69 15.41 -10.37
C GLY A 91 27.08 16.78 -10.90
N LEU A 92 26.11 17.69 -11.07
CA LEU A 92 26.37 19.08 -11.48
C LEU A 92 27.21 19.82 -10.45
N MET A 93 26.87 19.70 -9.17
CA MET A 93 27.67 20.31 -8.09
C MET A 93 29.10 19.79 -8.08
N GLN A 94 29.32 18.49 -8.28
CA GLN A 94 30.66 17.92 -8.36
C GLN A 94 31.48 18.54 -9.50
N LYS A 95 30.90 18.68 -10.70
CA LYS A 95 31.58 19.29 -11.86
C LYS A 95 31.88 20.77 -11.68
N LEU A 96 30.99 21.50 -11.00
CA LEU A 96 31.19 22.92 -10.71
C LEU A 96 32.29 23.12 -9.64
N LEU A 97 32.26 22.34 -8.56
CA LEU A 97 33.22 22.47 -7.45
C LEU A 97 34.62 21.97 -7.80
N THR A 98 34.74 21.02 -8.73
CA THR A 98 36.04 20.58 -9.28
C THR A 98 36.58 21.51 -10.36
N GLY A 99 35.79 22.51 -10.79
CA GLY A 99 36.17 23.45 -11.83
C GLY A 99 36.22 22.85 -13.25
N GLU A 100 35.76 21.60 -13.43
CA GLU A 100 35.56 20.99 -14.75
C GLU A 100 34.60 21.84 -15.59
N TRP A 101 33.54 22.33 -14.96
CA TRP A 101 32.57 23.25 -15.56
C TRP A 101 32.66 24.62 -14.90
N ARG A 102 32.68 25.68 -15.70
CA ARG A 102 32.67 27.07 -15.21
C ARG A 102 31.43 27.79 -15.72
N VAL A 103 30.79 28.52 -14.81
CA VAL A 103 29.68 29.42 -15.15
C VAL A 103 30.28 30.73 -15.65
N LYS A 104 29.78 31.26 -16.78
CA LYS A 104 30.15 32.59 -17.28
C LYS A 104 29.44 33.69 -16.53
#